data_AF-A0A976FPL7-F1
#
_entry.id   AF-A0A976FPL7-F1
#
_cell.length_a   1.000
_cell.length_b   1.000
_cell.length_c   1.000
_cell.angle_alpha   90.00
_cell.angle_beta   90.00
_cell.angle_gamma   90.00
#
_symmetry.space_group_name_H-M   'P 1'
#
loop_
_entity.id
_entity.type
_entity.pdbx_description
1 polymer ?
#
loop_
_entity_poly.entity_id
_entity_poly.type
_entity_poly.pdbx_seq_one_letter_code
_entity_poly.pdbx_strand_id
1 'polypeptide(L)'
;MNIDTREKMIDAKANKFEKFIIRKAFDDKEHPYLPEKILWRQKEQFSDGVGYGWIDSLKKLADKTVTERQMKHAQRLFPYNTPQSKEAYWYRSIFQHHFHREVAAQTVPGGPSIACSTPAAIEWDDAFKNAADPSGRAIAGVHVDAYAG
;
A
#
# COMPACT_ATOMS: atom_id res chain seq x y z
N MET A 1 -22.86 8.08 -1.32
CA MET A 1 -21.95 7.79 -2.44
C MET A 1 -22.43 8.38 -3.78
N ASN A 2 -23.44 9.27 -3.78
CA ASN A 2 -24.16 9.69 -5.01
C ASN A 2 -23.58 10.94 -5.69
N ILE A 3 -22.33 11.27 -5.39
CA ILE A 3 -21.60 12.34 -6.08
C ILE A 3 -21.11 11.77 -7.41
N ASP A 4 -21.18 12.57 -8.48
CA ASP A 4 -20.62 12.24 -9.78
C ASP A 4 -19.18 11.74 -9.65
N THR A 5 -18.90 10.57 -10.22
CA THR A 5 -17.58 9.94 -10.16
C THR A 5 -16.52 10.77 -10.87
N ARG A 6 -16.91 11.57 -11.87
CA ARG A 6 -16.00 12.49 -12.58
C ARG A 6 -15.35 13.51 -11.64
N GLU A 7 -16.06 13.94 -10.59
CA GLU A 7 -15.51 14.87 -9.59
C GLU A 7 -14.53 14.22 -8.61
N LYS A 8 -14.40 12.90 -8.63
CA LYS A 8 -13.43 12.15 -7.82
C LYS A 8 -12.12 11.89 -8.57
N MET A 9 -12.13 12.07 -9.89
CA MET A 9 -10.98 11.81 -10.74
C MET A 9 -9.93 12.92 -10.59
N ILE A 10 -8.66 12.53 -10.73
CA ILE A 10 -7.52 13.45 -10.79
C ILE A 10 -7.51 14.10 -12.17
N ASP A 11 -7.30 15.42 -12.22
CA ASP A 11 -7.14 16.19 -13.45
C ASP A 11 -6.03 17.23 -13.24
N ALA A 12 -4.84 16.88 -13.72
CA ALA A 12 -3.67 17.75 -13.60
C ALA A 12 -3.83 19.07 -14.36
N LYS A 13 -4.58 19.10 -15.48
CA LYS A 13 -4.81 20.33 -16.25
C LYS A 13 -5.68 21.31 -15.48
N ALA A 14 -6.63 20.78 -14.71
CA ALA A 14 -7.49 21.56 -13.82
C ALA A 14 -6.93 21.71 -12.40
N ASN A 15 -5.67 21.30 -12.16
CA ASN A 15 -5.03 21.28 -10.83
C ASN A 15 -5.85 20.53 -9.75
N LYS A 16 -6.60 19.50 -10.14
CA LYS A 16 -7.33 18.61 -9.24
C LYS A 16 -6.48 17.39 -8.94
N PHE A 17 -6.09 17.22 -7.68
CA PHE A 17 -5.34 16.05 -7.19
C PHE A 17 -6.18 15.18 -6.25
N GLU A 18 -5.59 14.17 -5.61
CA GLU A 18 -6.37 13.19 -4.86
C GLU A 18 -7.25 13.84 -3.79
N LYS A 19 -8.51 13.41 -3.74
CA LYS A 19 -9.52 13.91 -2.81
C LYS A 19 -9.81 15.42 -2.97
N PHE A 20 -9.60 15.99 -4.16
CA PHE A 20 -9.87 17.42 -4.42
C PHE A 20 -11.25 17.88 -3.96
N ILE A 21 -12.32 17.18 -4.33
CA ILE A 21 -13.69 17.60 -4.01
C ILE A 21 -13.95 17.75 -2.50
N ILE A 22 -13.43 16.83 -1.68
CA ILE A 22 -13.56 16.94 -0.22
C ILE A 22 -12.66 18.06 0.31
N ARG A 23 -11.44 18.24 -0.21
CA ARG A 23 -10.59 19.38 0.19
C ARG A 23 -11.28 20.72 -0.11
N LYS A 24 -11.88 20.84 -1.30
CA LYS A 24 -12.58 22.06 -1.72
C LYS A 24 -13.83 22.34 -0.87
N ALA A 25 -14.54 21.32 -0.43
CA ALA A 25 -15.69 21.47 0.47
C ALA A 25 -15.32 22.06 1.85
N PHE A 26 -14.06 21.95 2.28
CA PHE A 26 -13.55 22.51 3.54
C PHE A 26 -12.63 23.73 3.34
N ASP A 27 -12.54 24.28 2.12
CA ASP A 27 -11.74 25.46 1.77
C ASP A 27 -12.49 26.77 2.06
N ASP A 28 -12.86 26.97 3.34
CA ASP A 28 -13.44 28.23 3.82
C ASP A 28 -12.31 29.25 4.03
N LYS A 29 -12.33 30.34 3.25
CA LYS A 29 -11.30 31.39 3.29
C LYS A 29 -11.52 32.40 4.41
N GLU A 30 -12.75 32.53 4.91
CA GLU A 30 -13.10 33.47 5.97
C GLU A 30 -12.95 32.80 7.35
N HIS A 31 -13.35 31.53 7.45
CA HIS A 31 -13.28 30.74 8.68
C HIS A 31 -12.59 29.38 8.44
N PRO A 32 -11.26 29.35 8.25
CA PRO A 32 -10.55 28.14 7.85
C PRO A 32 -10.65 27.01 8.89
N TYR A 33 -11.11 25.83 8.45
CA TYR A 33 -11.14 24.62 9.28
C TYR A 33 -9.75 24.04 9.54
N LEU A 34 -8.83 24.18 8.58
CA LEU A 34 -7.47 23.65 8.61
C LEU A 34 -6.51 24.70 8.03
N PRO A 35 -5.24 24.73 8.47
CA PRO A 35 -4.22 25.52 7.79
C PRO A 35 -4.13 25.11 6.31
N GLU A 36 -3.97 26.10 5.42
CA GLU A 36 -3.97 25.86 3.96
C GLU A 36 -2.96 24.79 3.53
N LYS A 37 -1.76 24.82 4.11
CA LYS A 37 -0.71 23.83 3.89
C LYS A 37 -1.08 22.40 4.29
N ILE A 38 -2.05 22.22 5.19
CA ILE A 38 -2.58 20.91 5.60
C ILE A 38 -3.73 20.50 4.70
N LEU A 39 -4.66 21.42 4.43
CA LEU A 39 -5.82 21.18 3.58
C LEU A 39 -5.42 20.74 2.17
N TRP A 40 -4.38 21.34 1.63
CA TRP A 40 -3.87 21.06 0.28
C TRP A 40 -2.58 20.23 0.27
N ARG A 41 -2.21 19.61 1.40
CA ARG A 41 -1.07 18.68 1.45
C ARG A 41 -1.31 17.47 0.56
N GLN A 42 -0.36 17.15 -0.31
CA GLN A 42 -0.38 15.91 -1.08
C GLN A 42 -0.47 14.70 -0.15
N LYS A 43 -1.29 13.72 -0.52
CA LYS A 43 -1.40 12.49 0.24
C LYS A 43 -0.09 11.70 0.16
N GLU A 44 0.48 11.45 1.33
CA GLU A 44 1.54 10.47 1.49
C GLU A 44 0.99 9.04 1.53
N GLN A 45 1.79 8.10 1.03
CA GLN A 45 1.58 6.68 1.26
C GLN A 45 1.83 6.36 2.74
N PHE A 46 1.06 5.41 3.28
CA PHE A 46 0.93 5.22 4.73
C PHE A 46 2.25 4.87 5.41
N SER A 47 3.14 4.17 4.74
CA SER A 47 4.43 3.80 5.30
C SER A 47 5.40 4.97 5.41
N ASP A 48 5.38 5.88 4.45
CA ASP A 48 6.31 7.01 4.40
C ASP A 48 5.90 8.10 5.38
N GLY A 49 4.59 8.22 5.64
CA GLY A 49 4.05 9.10 6.69
C GLY A 49 4.40 8.69 8.13
N VAL A 50 4.79 7.43 8.38
CA VAL A 50 5.25 6.96 9.69
C VAL A 50 6.76 7.15 9.84
N GLY A 51 7.50 7.03 8.75
CA GLY A 51 8.94 7.28 8.67
C GLY A 51 9.66 6.21 7.86
N TYR A 52 10.53 6.65 6.95
CA TYR A 52 11.23 5.80 5.99
C TYR A 52 11.98 4.60 6.61
N GLY A 53 12.49 4.74 7.83
CA GLY A 53 13.22 3.67 8.54
C GLY A 53 12.35 2.51 9.03
N TRP A 54 11.02 2.65 9.08
CA TRP A 54 10.13 1.63 9.64
C TRP A 54 10.08 0.38 8.76
N ILE A 55 9.76 0.52 7.47
CA ILE A 55 9.72 -0.64 6.55
C ILE A 55 11.09 -1.27 6.43
N ASP A 56 12.15 -0.46 6.28
CA ASP A 56 13.50 -0.98 6.14
C ASP A 56 13.92 -1.82 7.34
N SER A 57 13.47 -1.44 8.54
CA SER A 57 13.70 -2.21 9.77
C SER A 57 12.93 -3.54 9.77
N LEU A 58 11.68 -3.54 9.29
CA LEU A 58 10.87 -4.75 9.15
C LEU A 58 11.46 -5.73 8.13
N LYS A 59 11.87 -5.24 6.96
CA LYS A 59 12.57 -6.04 5.94
C LYS A 59 13.87 -6.65 6.49
N LYS A 60 14.71 -5.83 7.13
CA LYS A 60 15.96 -6.28 7.77
C LYS A 60 15.73 -7.33 8.86
N LEU A 61 14.66 -7.17 9.64
CA LEU A 61 14.32 -8.14 10.68
C LEU A 61 13.85 -9.46 10.05
N ALA A 62 12.96 -9.39 9.07
CA ALA A 62 12.48 -10.57 8.34
C ALA A 62 13.64 -11.32 7.65
N ASP A 63 14.61 -10.61 7.07
CA ASP A 63 15.81 -11.19 6.46
C ASP A 63 16.67 -11.98 7.45
N LYS A 64 16.71 -11.54 8.72
CA LYS A 64 17.41 -12.24 9.81
C LYS A 64 16.60 -13.39 10.38
N THR A 65 15.27 -13.28 10.41
CA THR A 65 14.38 -14.27 11.02
C THR A 65 14.04 -15.43 10.08
N VAL A 66 13.95 -15.19 8.78
CA VAL A 66 13.56 -16.19 7.78
C VAL A 66 14.74 -16.55 6.89
N THR A 67 15.10 -17.82 6.90
CA THR A 67 16.20 -18.36 6.11
C THR A 67 15.79 -18.68 4.67
N GLU A 68 16.75 -18.70 3.74
CA GLU A 68 16.52 -19.16 2.35
C GLU A 68 15.95 -20.58 2.29
N ARG A 69 16.37 -21.44 3.22
CA ARG A 69 15.87 -22.81 3.32
C ARG A 69 14.38 -22.83 3.67
N GLN A 70 13.92 -21.97 4.58
CA GLN A 70 12.50 -21.85 4.90
C GLN A 70 11.71 -21.36 3.68
N MET A 71 12.23 -20.37 2.94
CA MET A 71 11.60 -19.88 1.71
C MET A 71 11.47 -21.00 0.65
N LYS A 72 12.51 -21.82 0.45
CA LYS A 72 12.44 -22.98 -0.46
C LYS A 72 11.36 -24.00 -0.10
N HIS A 73 10.97 -24.08 1.17
CA HIS A 73 9.93 -24.98 1.65
C HIS A 73 8.59 -24.28 1.91
N ALA A 74 8.46 -22.98 1.58
CA ALA A 74 7.27 -22.19 1.86
C ALA A 74 6.00 -22.80 1.26
N GLN A 75 6.06 -23.28 0.00
CA GLN A 75 4.92 -23.92 -0.67
C GLN A 75 4.41 -25.16 0.06
N ARG A 76 5.31 -25.91 0.71
CA ARG A 76 4.96 -27.12 1.46
C ARG A 76 4.30 -26.78 2.79
N LEU A 77 4.75 -25.73 3.46
CA LEU A 77 4.24 -25.30 4.77
C LEU A 77 2.97 -24.44 4.66
N PHE A 78 2.88 -23.65 3.61
CA PHE A 78 1.80 -22.70 3.35
C PHE A 78 1.28 -22.90 1.91
N PRO A 79 0.53 -23.98 1.64
CA PRO A 79 0.07 -24.29 0.29
C PRO A 79 -0.92 -23.26 -0.26
N TYR A 80 -1.77 -22.69 0.60
CA TYR A 80 -2.65 -21.58 0.27
C TYR A 80 -1.97 -20.23 0.52
N ASN A 81 -2.01 -19.30 -0.45
CA ASN A 81 -1.35 -17.99 -0.39
C ASN A 81 0.11 -18.10 0.06
N THR A 82 0.91 -18.85 -0.69
CA THR A 82 2.32 -19.08 -0.37
C THR A 82 3.10 -17.76 -0.34
N PRO A 83 3.83 -17.45 0.75
CA PRO A 83 4.55 -16.20 0.88
C PRO A 83 5.67 -16.10 -0.18
N GLN A 84 5.72 -14.97 -0.88
CA GLN A 84 6.69 -14.70 -1.95
C GLN A 84 7.91 -13.90 -1.47
N SER A 85 7.92 -13.45 -0.21
CA SER A 85 9.02 -12.76 0.43
C SER A 85 9.23 -13.26 1.85
N LYS A 86 10.43 -13.02 2.41
CA LYS A 86 10.74 -13.36 3.81
C LYS A 86 9.87 -12.60 4.80
N GLU A 87 9.55 -11.35 4.51
CA GLU A 87 8.62 -10.54 5.30
C GLU A 87 7.22 -11.17 5.33
N ALA A 88 6.69 -11.54 4.16
CA ALA A 88 5.40 -12.24 4.07
C ALA A 88 5.44 -13.60 4.78
N TYR A 89 6.55 -14.34 4.66
CA TYR A 89 6.74 -15.61 5.36
C TYR A 89 6.71 -15.43 6.88
N TRP A 90 7.38 -14.40 7.37
CA TRP A 90 7.43 -14.09 8.79
C TRP A 90 6.03 -13.76 9.33
N TYR A 91 5.28 -12.90 8.65
CA TYR A 91 3.89 -12.60 9.01
C TYR A 91 2.98 -13.82 8.91
N ARG A 92 3.14 -14.64 7.86
CA ARG A 92 2.36 -15.88 7.70
C ARG A 92 2.66 -16.89 8.83
N SER A 93 3.89 -16.94 9.30
CA SER A 93 4.28 -17.80 10.42
C SER A 93 3.65 -17.33 11.74
N ILE A 94 3.63 -16.01 11.99
CA ILE A 94 2.94 -15.42 13.14
C ILE A 94 1.44 -15.70 13.06
N PHE A 95 0.82 -15.48 11.88
CA PHE A 95 -0.59 -15.78 11.66
C PHE A 95 -0.91 -17.24 11.97
N GLN A 96 -0.13 -18.18 11.43
CA GLN A 96 -0.33 -19.62 11.64
C GLN A 96 -0.13 -20.03 13.10
N HIS A 97 0.74 -19.33 13.85
CA HIS A 97 0.93 -19.56 15.28
C HIS A 97 -0.32 -19.21 16.11
N HIS A 98 -1.07 -18.18 15.71
CA HIS A 98 -2.30 -17.78 16.38
C HIS A 98 -3.56 -18.48 15.82
N PHE A 99 -3.58 -18.77 14.53
CA PHE A 99 -4.73 -19.33 13.81
C PHE A 99 -4.35 -20.66 13.15
N HIS A 100 -4.60 -21.76 13.85
CA HIS A 100 -4.03 -23.06 13.48
C HIS A 100 -4.76 -23.75 12.32
N ARG A 101 -5.97 -23.29 11.96
CA ARG A 101 -6.79 -23.91 10.93
C ARG A 101 -6.60 -23.24 9.57
N GLU A 102 -6.51 -24.05 8.53
CA GLU A 102 -6.35 -23.56 7.16
C GLU A 102 -7.51 -22.66 6.69
N VAL A 103 -8.73 -22.91 7.18
CA VAL A 103 -9.90 -22.06 6.88
C VAL A 103 -9.70 -20.60 7.31
N ALA A 104 -8.88 -20.34 8.33
CA ALA A 104 -8.56 -18.96 8.72
C ALA A 104 -7.65 -18.28 7.69
N ALA A 105 -6.71 -19.02 7.09
CA ALA A 105 -5.90 -18.46 6.01
C ALA A 105 -6.75 -18.11 4.77
N GLN A 106 -7.84 -18.84 4.52
CA GLN A 106 -8.77 -18.59 3.41
C GLN A 106 -9.61 -17.32 3.59
N THR A 107 -9.70 -16.76 4.80
CA THR A 107 -10.33 -15.44 5.02
C THR A 107 -9.39 -14.28 4.67
N VAL A 108 -8.11 -14.56 4.43
CA VAL A 108 -7.13 -13.55 4.02
C VAL A 108 -7.09 -13.51 2.49
N PRO A 109 -7.48 -12.40 1.85
CA PRO A 109 -7.45 -12.29 0.40
C PRO A 109 -6.00 -12.42 -0.10
N GLY A 110 -5.82 -13.25 -1.14
CA GLY A 110 -4.53 -13.46 -1.79
C GLY A 110 -4.39 -12.74 -3.11
N GLY A 111 -3.20 -12.83 -3.70
CA GLY A 111 -2.88 -12.29 -5.02
C GLY A 111 -1.93 -11.09 -4.98
N PRO A 112 -1.54 -10.58 -6.16
CA PRO A 112 -0.69 -9.40 -6.27
C PRO A 112 -1.39 -8.18 -5.64
N SER A 113 -0.66 -7.41 -4.84
CA SER A 113 -1.18 -6.21 -4.19
C SER A 113 -0.13 -5.10 -4.23
N ILE A 114 -0.59 -3.85 -4.23
CA ILE A 114 0.27 -2.66 -4.14
C ILE A 114 -0.27 -1.82 -2.99
N ALA A 115 0.59 -1.57 -1.99
CA ALA A 115 0.20 -0.91 -0.76
C ALA A 115 -1.12 -1.46 -0.19
N CYS A 116 -2.13 -0.61 -0.02
CA CYS A 116 -3.44 -0.99 0.53
C CYS A 116 -4.45 -1.47 -0.53
N SER A 117 -4.00 -1.80 -1.74
CA SER A 117 -4.87 -2.08 -2.88
C SER A 117 -4.94 -3.57 -3.20
N THR A 118 -6.09 -3.99 -3.73
CA THR A 118 -6.33 -5.36 -4.21
C THR A 118 -5.77 -5.55 -5.63
N PRO A 119 -5.74 -6.79 -6.17
CA PRO A 119 -5.35 -7.03 -7.56
C PRO A 119 -6.11 -6.15 -8.57
N ALA A 120 -7.35 -5.75 -8.25
CA ALA A 120 -8.15 -4.86 -9.08
C ALA A 120 -7.47 -3.51 -9.36
N ALA A 121 -6.66 -2.99 -8.43
CA ALA A 121 -5.95 -1.73 -8.67
C ALA A 121 -4.84 -1.85 -9.72
N ILE A 122 -4.27 -3.05 -9.89
CA ILE A 122 -3.27 -3.33 -10.93
C ILE A 122 -3.92 -3.32 -12.32
N GLU A 123 -5.22 -3.57 -12.41
CA GLU A 123 -5.99 -3.49 -13.66
C GLU A 123 -6.36 -2.06 -14.05
N TRP A 124 -6.25 -1.09 -13.13
CA TRP A 124 -6.67 0.29 -13.35
C TRP A 124 -5.59 1.19 -13.95
N ASP A 125 -4.32 0.81 -13.82
CA ASP A 125 -3.19 1.55 -14.38
C ASP A 125 -2.07 0.59 -14.78
N ASP A 126 -1.64 0.64 -16.04
CA ASP A 126 -0.56 -0.19 -16.56
C ASP A 126 0.77 0.06 -15.83
N ALA A 127 0.98 1.26 -15.25
CA ALA A 127 2.16 1.58 -14.45
C ALA A 127 2.26 0.72 -13.18
N PHE A 128 1.13 0.23 -12.65
CA PHE A 128 1.10 -0.64 -11.48
C PHE A 128 1.49 -2.09 -11.78
N LYS A 129 1.38 -2.54 -13.04
CA LYS A 129 1.68 -3.94 -13.41
C LYS A 129 3.12 -4.36 -13.11
N ASN A 130 4.05 -3.42 -13.17
CA ASN A 130 5.48 -3.68 -12.99
C ASN A 130 6.06 -3.12 -11.67
N ALA A 131 5.22 -2.55 -10.80
CA ALA A 131 5.64 -1.86 -9.57
C ALA A 131 4.97 -2.45 -8.31
N ALA A 132 4.98 -3.78 -8.20
CA ALA A 132 4.44 -4.53 -7.06
C ALA A 132 5.32 -4.37 -5.81
N ASP A 133 5.32 -3.17 -5.24
CA ASP A 133 5.97 -2.87 -3.97
C ASP A 133 4.91 -2.67 -2.87
N PRO A 134 4.94 -3.46 -1.79
CA PRO A 134 4.02 -3.30 -0.66
C PRO A 134 4.12 -1.92 -0.01
N SER A 135 5.24 -1.19 -0.17
CA SER A 135 5.34 0.19 0.31
C SER A 135 4.69 1.22 -0.61
N GLY A 136 4.57 0.91 -1.91
CA GLY A 136 4.10 1.81 -2.95
C GLY A 136 5.15 2.81 -3.46
N ARG A 137 6.34 2.85 -2.86
CA ARG A 137 7.45 3.75 -3.22
C ARG A 137 8.04 3.47 -4.60
N ALA A 138 7.86 2.26 -5.12
CA ALA A 138 8.31 1.88 -6.46
C ALA A 138 7.52 2.54 -7.60
N ILE A 139 6.41 3.22 -7.29
CA ILE A 139 5.61 3.92 -8.31
C ILE A 139 6.24 5.28 -8.60
N ALA A 140 7.12 5.31 -9.61
CA ALA A 140 7.76 6.54 -10.08
C ALA A 140 6.72 7.54 -10.61
N GLY A 141 6.92 8.83 -10.32
CA GLY A 141 6.11 9.94 -10.86
C GLY A 141 4.83 10.28 -10.09
N VAL A 142 4.46 9.52 -9.06
CA VAL A 142 3.30 9.84 -8.19
C VAL A 142 3.69 10.67 -6.97
N HIS A 143 4.89 10.45 -6.42
CA HIS A 143 5.42 11.17 -5.26
C HIS A 143 6.69 11.93 -5.63
N VAL A 144 6.90 13.09 -5.00
CA VAL A 144 8.10 13.92 -5.17
C VAL A 144 9.36 13.15 -4.70
N ASP A 145 9.23 12.27 -3.71
CA ASP A 145 10.32 11.47 -3.12
C ASP A 145 10.30 9.97 -3.51
N ALA A 146 9.73 9.62 -4.68
CA ALA A 146 9.77 8.24 -5.18
C ALA A 146 11.23 7.74 -5.32
N TYR A 147 11.47 6.42 -5.26
CA TYR A 147 12.82 5.88 -5.50
C TYR A 147 13.34 6.41 -6.85
N ALA A 148 14.53 6.99 -6.86
CA ALA A 148 15.22 7.28 -8.10
C ALA A 148 15.48 5.95 -8.82
N GLY A 149 14.96 5.83 -10.04
CA GLY A 149 15.15 4.64 -10.89
C GLY A 149 16.60 4.38 -11.23
#